data_AF-A0A250DNL7-F1
#
_entry.id   AF-A0A250DNL7-F1
#
_cell.length_a   1.000
_cell.length_b   1.000
_cell.length_c   1.000
_cell.angle_alpha   90.00
_cell.angle_beta   90.00
_cell.angle_gamma   90.00
#
_symmetry.space_group_name_H-M   'P 1'
#
loop_
_entity.id
_entity.type
_entity.pdbx_description
1 polymer ?
#
loop_
_entity_poly.entity_id
_entity_poly.type
_entity_poly.pdbx_seq_one_letter_code
_entity_poly.pdbx_strand_id
1 'polypeptide(L)'
;MHIEPALSTEAPAVAAVLTETAQWLAEGGRPLWSAADTGLERIQRDTDAGRYVVAKENGDWAGVMRLDLEDPSFWPEIAPGSSLFVHKLAVRRAWAGRGVSRALLGHARDHARALGRPWLRLDCVADRTALRTLYEGFGFALHSCIDLRGGTFARYELRVNG
;
A
#
# COMPACT_ATOMS: atom_id res chain seq x y z
N MET A 1 -1.69 13.00 -13.04
CA MET A 1 -1.29 11.73 -12.38
C MET A 1 -1.67 10.53 -13.24
N HIS A 2 -0.70 9.72 -13.63
CA HIS A 2 -0.87 8.46 -14.34
C HIS A 2 -0.57 7.30 -13.39
N ILE A 3 -1.42 6.26 -13.38
CA ILE A 3 -1.28 5.10 -12.49
C ILE A 3 -1.17 3.84 -13.34
N GLU A 4 -0.09 3.08 -13.17
CA GLU A 4 0.21 1.90 -13.99
C GLU A 4 0.96 0.82 -13.19
N PRO A 5 0.90 -0.45 -13.61
CA PRO A 5 1.79 -1.49 -13.07
C PRO A 5 3.26 -1.12 -13.32
N ALA A 6 4.12 -1.41 -12.35
CA ALA A 6 5.57 -1.24 -12.53
C ALA A 6 6.13 -2.33 -13.45
N LEU A 7 7.06 -1.96 -14.33
CA LEU A 7 7.82 -2.91 -15.13
C LEU A 7 8.93 -3.55 -14.28
N SER A 8 9.34 -4.77 -14.61
CA SER A 8 10.49 -5.45 -13.95
C SER A 8 11.75 -4.59 -13.85
N THR A 9 12.05 -3.82 -14.91
CA THR A 9 13.22 -2.93 -14.97
C THR A 9 13.10 -1.70 -14.07
N GLU A 10 11.90 -1.42 -13.53
CA GLU A 10 11.63 -0.26 -12.67
C GLU A 10 11.72 -0.58 -11.17
N ALA A 11 12.02 -1.83 -10.80
CA ALA A 11 12.21 -2.22 -9.40
C ALA A 11 13.22 -1.32 -8.64
N PRO A 12 14.34 -0.85 -9.23
CA PRO A 12 15.21 0.11 -8.55
C PRO A 12 14.52 1.43 -8.19
N ALA A 13 13.61 1.93 -9.04
CA ALA A 13 12.87 3.16 -8.77
C ALA A 13 11.80 2.94 -7.69
N VAL A 14 11.13 1.79 -7.69
CA VAL A 14 10.22 1.38 -6.60
C VAL A 14 10.98 1.33 -5.27
N ALA A 15 12.18 0.73 -5.27
CA ALA A 15 13.05 0.66 -4.09
C ALA A 15 13.48 2.03 -3.58
N ALA A 16 13.81 2.96 -4.48
CA ALA A 16 14.16 4.31 -4.12
C ALA A 16 12.99 5.03 -3.41
N VAL A 17 11.76 4.92 -3.92
CA VAL A 17 10.57 5.54 -3.28
C VAL A 17 10.29 4.96 -1.89
N LEU A 18 10.36 3.64 -1.75
CA LEU A 18 10.14 2.98 -0.46
C LEU A 18 11.24 3.32 0.55
N THR A 19 12.49 3.37 0.11
CA THR A 19 13.64 3.73 0.95
C THR A 19 13.57 5.19 1.39
N GLU A 20 13.27 6.13 0.49
CA GLU A 20 13.04 7.55 0.81
C GLU A 20 11.96 7.69 1.91
N THR A 21 10.85 6.97 1.76
CA THR A 21 9.74 7.00 2.72
C THR A 21 10.12 6.38 4.06
N ALA A 22 10.85 5.26 4.06
CA ALA A 22 11.30 4.59 5.27
C ALA A 22 12.30 5.46 6.06
N GLN A 23 13.25 6.09 5.37
CA GLN A 23 14.22 7.01 5.96
C GLN A 23 13.53 8.21 6.61
N TRP A 24 12.63 8.88 5.89
CA TRP A 24 11.87 10.01 6.42
C TRP A 24 11.05 9.64 7.68
N LEU A 25 10.41 8.46 7.68
CA LEU A 25 9.68 7.97 8.84
C LEU A 25 10.59 7.69 10.04
N ALA A 26 11.78 7.12 9.79
CA ALA A 26 12.76 6.86 10.83
C ALA A 26 13.34 8.15 11.43
N GLU A 27 13.69 9.13 10.60
CA GLU A 27 14.14 10.47 11.02
C GLU A 27 13.07 11.18 11.87
N GLY A 28 11.79 10.97 11.56
CA GLY A 28 10.66 11.45 12.34
C GLY A 28 10.34 10.62 13.60
N GLY A 29 11.22 9.71 14.01
CA GLY A 29 11.07 8.88 15.23
C GLY A 29 9.99 7.79 15.13
N ARG A 30 9.54 7.43 13.91
CA ARG A 30 8.47 6.44 13.67
C ARG A 30 8.86 5.41 12.61
N PRO A 31 9.96 4.67 12.81
CA PRO A 31 10.39 3.65 11.86
C PRO A 31 9.26 2.65 11.59
N LEU A 32 9.13 2.22 10.33
CA LEU A 32 8.08 1.28 9.90
C LEU A 32 8.62 0.09 9.13
N TRP A 33 9.53 0.34 8.19
CA TRP A 33 10.11 -0.67 7.34
C TRP A 33 11.60 -0.77 7.61
N SER A 34 12.09 -1.99 7.75
CA SER A 34 13.52 -2.25 7.85
C SER A 34 14.19 -2.13 6.48
N ALA A 35 15.52 -2.05 6.46
CA ALA A 35 16.29 -2.13 5.21
C ALA A 35 16.00 -3.44 4.43
N ALA A 36 15.65 -4.53 5.12
CA ALA A 36 15.26 -5.78 4.48
C ALA A 36 13.87 -5.70 3.83
N ASP A 37 12.96 -4.88 4.37
CA ASP A 37 11.64 -4.67 3.78
C ASP A 37 11.68 -3.81 2.52
N THR A 38 12.62 -2.86 2.44
CA THR A 38 12.83 -1.99 1.27
C THR A 38 14.01 -2.41 0.39
N GLY A 39 14.60 -3.58 0.65
CA GLY A 39 15.76 -4.09 -0.08
C GLY A 39 15.44 -4.42 -1.53
N LEU A 40 16.37 -4.09 -2.43
CA LEU A 40 16.19 -4.22 -3.88
C LEU A 40 15.84 -5.65 -4.31
N GLU A 41 16.49 -6.67 -3.75
CA GLU A 41 16.22 -8.07 -4.12
C GLU A 41 14.76 -8.47 -3.87
N ARG A 42 14.21 -8.10 -2.71
CA ARG A 42 12.80 -8.36 -2.37
C ARG A 42 11.86 -7.58 -3.29
N ILE A 43 12.20 -6.32 -3.56
CA ILE A 43 11.39 -5.45 -4.42
C ILE A 43 11.41 -5.95 -5.86
N GLN A 44 12.55 -6.41 -6.36
CA GLN A 44 12.70 -7.02 -7.67
C GLN A 44 11.77 -8.23 -7.79
N ARG A 45 11.82 -9.18 -6.85
CA ARG A 45 10.92 -10.35 -6.85
C ARG A 45 9.44 -9.98 -6.86
N ASP A 46 9.04 -9.01 -6.05
CA ASP A 46 7.65 -8.55 -6.00
C ASP A 46 7.25 -7.78 -7.29
N THR A 47 8.19 -7.06 -7.92
CA THR A 47 7.95 -6.31 -9.17
C THR A 47 7.86 -7.25 -10.37
N ASP A 48 8.72 -8.26 -10.45
CA ASP A 48 8.68 -9.32 -11.47
C ASP A 48 7.39 -10.12 -11.39
N ALA A 49 6.82 -10.27 -10.19
CA ALA A 49 5.51 -10.88 -9.98
C ALA A 49 4.34 -9.94 -10.30
N GLY A 50 4.59 -8.73 -10.82
CA GLY A 50 3.57 -7.74 -11.18
C GLY A 50 2.81 -7.13 -9.99
N ARG A 51 3.39 -7.16 -8.79
CA ARG A 51 2.68 -6.74 -7.56
C ARG A 51 2.73 -5.25 -7.28
N TYR A 52 3.64 -4.51 -7.90
CA TYR A 52 3.76 -3.06 -7.67
C TYR A 52 3.00 -2.24 -8.72
N VAL A 53 2.33 -1.21 -8.24
CA VAL A 53 1.69 -0.16 -9.02
C VAL A 53 2.37 1.16 -8.68
N VAL A 54 2.63 1.98 -9.69
CA VAL A 54 3.30 3.28 -9.57
C VAL A 54 2.37 4.41 -9.95
N ALA A 55 2.49 5.53 -9.23
CA ALA A 55 1.97 6.82 -9.63
C ALA A 55 3.08 7.69 -10.21
N LYS A 56 2.89 8.18 -11.44
CA LYS A 56 3.80 9.11 -12.12
C LYS A 56 3.08 10.40 -12.51
N GLU A 57 3.78 11.51 -12.53
CA GLU A 57 3.28 12.78 -13.06
C GLU A 57 4.38 13.43 -13.92
N ASN A 58 4.10 13.67 -15.21
CA ASN A 58 5.08 14.15 -16.19
C ASN A 58 6.38 13.33 -16.25
N GLY A 59 6.30 12.02 -16.01
CA GLY A 59 7.46 11.12 -15.97
C GLY A 59 8.14 11.02 -14.61
N ASP A 60 7.84 11.94 -13.67
CA ASP A 60 8.37 11.88 -12.32
C ASP A 60 7.61 10.87 -11.46
N TRP A 61 8.37 10.05 -10.74
CA TRP A 61 7.84 9.13 -9.75
C TRP A 61 7.24 9.92 -8.59
N ALA A 62 5.97 9.68 -8.28
CA ALA A 62 5.23 10.36 -7.21
C ALA A 62 4.92 9.43 -6.03
N GLY A 63 4.67 8.15 -6.28
CA GLY A 63 4.38 7.17 -5.24
C GLY A 63 4.24 5.75 -5.76
N VAL A 64 4.16 4.79 -4.85
CA VAL A 64 4.00 3.36 -5.15
C VAL A 64 3.02 2.72 -4.17
N MET A 65 2.45 1.59 -4.57
CA MET A 65 1.79 0.64 -3.68
C MET A 65 2.06 -0.79 -4.17
N ARG A 66 1.97 -1.76 -3.26
CA ARG A 66 1.93 -3.18 -3.60
C ARG A 66 0.50 -3.70 -3.45
N LEU A 67 0.09 -4.58 -4.36
CA LEU A 67 -1.18 -5.27 -4.33
C LEU A 67 -0.93 -6.77 -4.21
N ASP A 68 -1.51 -7.40 -3.19
CA ASP A 68 -1.46 -8.85 -2.98
C ASP A 68 -2.88 -9.44 -3.04
N LEU A 69 -3.00 -10.66 -3.58
CA LEU A 69 -4.30 -11.36 -3.68
C LEU A 69 -4.72 -12.03 -2.36
N GLU A 70 -3.76 -12.25 -1.48
CA GLU A 70 -3.93 -12.93 -0.19
C GLU A 70 -2.98 -12.30 0.84
N ASP A 71 -3.44 -12.21 2.09
CA ASP A 71 -2.61 -11.81 3.22
C ASP A 71 -2.99 -12.58 4.49
N PRO A 72 -2.65 -13.88 4.58
CA PRO A 72 -2.96 -14.68 5.76
C PRO A 72 -2.20 -14.23 7.02
N SER A 73 -1.20 -13.35 6.90
CA SER A 73 -0.47 -12.83 8.08
C SER A 73 -1.33 -11.87 8.90
N PHE A 74 -2.11 -11.01 8.24
CA PHE A 74 -3.02 -10.08 8.91
C PHE A 74 -4.49 -10.49 8.83
N TRP A 75 -4.86 -11.33 7.86
CA TRP A 75 -6.24 -11.70 7.56
C TRP A 75 -6.45 -13.21 7.43
N PRO A 76 -6.01 -14.03 8.41
CA PRO A 76 -6.12 -15.48 8.34
C PRO A 76 -7.58 -15.98 8.27
N GLU A 77 -8.53 -15.17 8.74
CA GLU A 77 -9.96 -15.49 8.73
C GLU A 77 -10.65 -15.18 7.40
N ILE A 78 -9.98 -14.45 6.49
CA ILE A 78 -10.57 -14.02 5.24
C ILE A 78 -10.43 -15.11 4.18
N ALA A 79 -11.57 -15.51 3.61
CA ALA A 79 -11.61 -16.51 2.54
C ALA A 79 -10.79 -16.07 1.31
N PRO A 80 -9.99 -16.98 0.71
CA PRO A 80 -9.26 -16.70 -0.52
C PRO A 80 -10.16 -16.18 -1.63
N GLY A 81 -9.65 -15.24 -2.41
CA GLY A 81 -10.35 -14.68 -3.56
C GLY A 81 -11.52 -13.73 -3.24
N SER A 82 -11.75 -13.39 -1.97
CA SER A 82 -12.74 -12.38 -1.58
C SER A 82 -12.22 -10.93 -1.61
N SER A 83 -10.89 -10.75 -1.64
CA SER A 83 -10.26 -9.46 -1.41
C SER A 83 -9.06 -9.20 -2.31
N LEU A 84 -8.74 -7.93 -2.47
CA LEU A 84 -7.42 -7.45 -2.85
C LEU A 84 -6.82 -6.71 -1.64
N PHE A 85 -5.53 -6.88 -1.39
CA PHE A 85 -4.85 -6.29 -0.23
C PHE A 85 -3.84 -5.23 -0.67
N VAL A 86 -3.92 -4.03 -0.07
CA VAL A 86 -2.97 -2.94 -0.32
C VAL A 86 -1.88 -2.98 0.73
N HIS A 87 -0.63 -3.07 0.28
CA HIS A 87 0.56 -2.95 1.11
C HIS A 87 1.48 -1.84 0.61
N LYS A 88 2.40 -1.39 1.47
CA LYS A 88 3.50 -0.50 1.10
C LYS A 88 3.06 0.75 0.32
N LEU A 89 1.94 1.36 0.70
CA LEU A 89 1.50 2.63 0.14
C LEU A 89 2.48 3.73 0.56
N ALA A 90 3.25 4.25 -0.40
CA ALA A 90 4.28 5.24 -0.18
C ALA A 90 4.14 6.40 -1.18
N VAL A 91 4.36 7.63 -0.70
CA VAL A 91 4.32 8.85 -1.50
C VAL A 91 5.59 9.61 -1.23
N ARG A 92 6.30 9.97 -2.30
CA ARG A 92 7.51 10.79 -2.19
C ARG A 92 7.20 12.14 -1.56
N ARG A 93 8.12 12.67 -0.78
CA ARG A 93 7.87 13.87 0.03
C ARG A 93 7.50 15.10 -0.82
N ALA A 94 8.12 15.23 -1.99
CA ALA A 94 7.86 16.29 -2.96
C ALA A 94 6.42 16.29 -3.51
N TRP A 95 5.72 15.15 -3.42
CA TRP A 95 4.37 14.94 -3.96
C TRP A 95 3.29 14.82 -2.88
N ALA A 96 3.66 14.90 -1.61
CA ALA A 96 2.72 14.76 -0.52
C ALA A 96 1.69 15.89 -0.49
N GLY A 97 0.46 15.55 -0.10
CA GLY A 97 -0.68 16.48 -0.12
C GLY A 97 -1.29 16.72 -1.51
N ARG A 98 -0.73 16.12 -2.58
CA ARG A 98 -1.22 16.30 -3.97
C ARG A 98 -2.17 15.20 -4.45
N GLY A 99 -2.78 14.45 -3.54
CA GLY A 99 -3.75 13.40 -3.87
C GLY A 99 -3.18 12.06 -4.35
N VAL A 100 -1.85 11.85 -4.35
CA VAL A 100 -1.20 10.61 -4.84
C VAL A 100 -1.77 9.35 -4.17
N SER A 101 -1.89 9.34 -2.84
CA SER A 101 -2.45 8.19 -2.11
C SER A 101 -3.88 7.87 -2.54
N ARG A 102 -4.72 8.90 -2.76
CA ARG A 102 -6.10 8.70 -3.22
C ARG A 102 -6.13 8.15 -4.65
N ALA A 103 -5.24 8.60 -5.52
CA ALA A 103 -5.14 8.08 -6.89
C ALA A 103 -4.73 6.60 -6.90
N LEU A 104 -3.72 6.21 -6.10
CA LEU A 104 -3.29 4.82 -5.94
C LEU A 104 -4.41 3.94 -5.36
N LEU A 105 -5.07 4.36 -4.28
CA LEU A 105 -6.20 3.63 -3.70
C LEU A 105 -7.39 3.53 -4.67
N GLY A 106 -7.63 4.55 -5.49
CA GLY A 106 -8.61 4.52 -6.57
C GLY A 106 -8.32 3.42 -7.58
N HIS A 107 -7.08 3.35 -8.05
CA HIS A 107 -6.62 2.27 -8.93
C HIS A 107 -6.77 0.89 -8.27
N ALA A 108 -6.40 0.75 -6.99
CA ALA A 108 -6.56 -0.52 -6.27
C ALA A 108 -8.03 -0.96 -6.17
N ARG A 109 -8.95 -0.03 -5.92
CA ARG A 109 -10.39 -0.29 -5.88
C ARG A 109 -10.90 -0.77 -7.23
N ASP A 110 -10.51 -0.09 -8.30
CA ASP A 110 -10.96 -0.43 -9.65
C ASP A 110 -10.32 -1.76 -10.13
N HIS A 111 -9.09 -2.05 -9.72
CA HIS A 111 -8.45 -3.35 -9.95
C HIS A 111 -9.15 -4.49 -9.18
N ALA A 112 -9.53 -4.27 -7.92
CA ALA A 112 -10.31 -5.24 -7.14
C ALA A 112 -11.64 -5.58 -7.83
N ARG A 113 -12.35 -4.56 -8.37
CA ARG A 113 -13.57 -4.75 -9.17
C ARG A 113 -13.31 -5.58 -10.42
N ALA A 114 -12.27 -5.24 -11.18
CA ALA A 114 -11.91 -5.96 -12.40
C ALA A 114 -11.57 -7.44 -12.14
N LEU A 115 -11.00 -7.75 -10.97
CA LEU A 115 -10.74 -9.11 -10.51
C LEU A 115 -11.97 -9.82 -9.91
N GLY A 116 -13.14 -9.17 -9.85
CA GLY A 116 -14.35 -9.71 -9.22
C GLY A 116 -14.23 -9.87 -7.69
N ARG A 117 -13.29 -9.17 -7.04
CA ARG A 117 -13.11 -9.20 -5.59
C ARG A 117 -14.10 -8.23 -4.94
N PRO A 118 -14.99 -8.68 -4.02
CA PRO A 118 -15.95 -7.77 -3.38
C PRO A 118 -15.34 -6.76 -2.40
N TRP A 119 -14.11 -6.99 -1.94
CA TRP A 119 -13.44 -6.16 -0.94
C TRP A 119 -12.06 -5.69 -1.37
N LEU A 120 -11.71 -4.47 -0.97
CA LEU A 120 -10.34 -3.97 -0.89
C LEU A 120 -9.99 -3.83 0.59
N ARG A 121 -8.85 -4.38 1.01
CA ARG A 121 -8.44 -4.42 2.42
C ARG A 121 -7.02 -3.91 2.59
N LEU A 122 -6.74 -3.38 3.77
CA LEU A 122 -5.41 -2.93 4.17
C LEU A 122 -5.30 -2.91 5.70
N ASP A 123 -4.08 -2.81 6.20
CA ASP A 123 -3.76 -2.64 7.60
C ASP A 123 -2.75 -1.51 7.81
N CYS A 124 -2.72 -0.96 9.03
CA CYS A 124 -1.67 -0.06 9.47
C CYS A 124 -1.48 -0.13 10.98
N VAL A 125 -0.33 0.34 11.48
CA VAL A 125 -0.11 0.52 12.92
C VAL A 125 -1.21 1.43 13.49
N ALA A 126 -1.85 1.02 14.58
CA ALA A 126 -3.10 1.58 15.07
C ALA A 126 -3.00 3.03 15.58
N ASP A 127 -1.80 3.46 16.01
CA ASP A 127 -1.52 4.81 16.51
C ASP A 127 -1.27 5.84 15.39
N ARG A 128 -1.27 5.42 14.12
CA ARG A 128 -1.09 6.30 12.95
C ARG A 128 -2.38 7.03 12.58
N THR A 129 -2.87 7.88 13.48
CA THR A 129 -4.17 8.59 13.33
C THR A 129 -4.32 9.31 11.99
N ALA A 130 -3.28 10.02 11.51
CA ALA A 130 -3.34 10.70 10.21
C ALA A 130 -3.53 9.74 9.02
N LEU A 131 -2.92 8.55 9.08
CA LEU A 131 -3.06 7.54 8.02
C LEU A 131 -4.45 6.89 8.08
N ARG A 132 -4.96 6.65 9.29
CA ARG A 132 -6.32 6.16 9.52
C ARG A 132 -7.37 7.13 8.98
N THR A 133 -7.24 8.41 9.29
CA THR A 133 -8.11 9.47 8.74
C THR A 133 -8.04 9.52 7.21
N LEU A 134 -6.88 9.27 6.60
CA LEU A 134 -6.77 9.18 5.14
C LEU A 134 -7.58 8.02 4.58
N TYR A 135 -7.52 6.84 5.20
CA TYR A 135 -8.28 5.67 4.76
C TYR A 135 -9.79 5.86 4.96
N GLU A 136 -10.21 6.33 6.12
CA GLU A 136 -11.60 6.65 6.43
C GLU A 136 -12.16 7.70 5.47
N GLY A 137 -11.39 8.77 5.21
CA GLY A 137 -11.75 9.81 4.24
C GLY A 137 -11.72 9.35 2.78
N PHE A 138 -11.18 8.16 2.48
CA PHE A 138 -11.29 7.51 1.17
C PHE A 138 -12.55 6.61 1.09
N GLY A 139 -13.10 6.19 2.23
CA GLY A 139 -14.29 5.36 2.34
C GLY A 139 -14.05 3.98 2.98
N PHE A 140 -12.84 3.69 3.45
CA PHE A 140 -12.60 2.48 4.22
C PHE A 140 -13.30 2.55 5.58
N ALA A 141 -13.91 1.45 6.01
CA ALA A 141 -14.39 1.26 7.37
C ALA A 141 -13.34 0.51 8.20
N LEU A 142 -13.19 0.89 9.47
CA LEU A 142 -12.42 0.10 10.41
C LEU A 142 -13.11 -1.25 10.62
N HIS A 143 -12.42 -2.33 10.30
CA HIS A 143 -12.89 -3.70 10.50
C HIS A 143 -12.57 -4.18 11.93
N SER A 144 -11.31 -4.04 12.35
CA SER A 144 -10.86 -4.44 13.69
C SER A 144 -9.50 -3.86 14.05
N CYS A 145 -9.13 -3.95 15.32
CA CYS A 145 -7.74 -3.80 15.77
C CYS A 145 -7.24 -5.16 16.27
N ILE A 146 -6.01 -5.54 15.91
CA ILE A 146 -5.38 -6.79 16.33
C ILE A 146 -3.99 -6.53 16.91
N ASP A 147 -3.56 -7.35 17.85
CA ASP A 147 -2.18 -7.37 18.31
C ASP A 147 -1.40 -8.45 17.56
N LEU A 148 -0.33 -8.03 16.88
CA LEU A 148 0.48 -8.90 16.04
C LEU A 148 1.95 -8.46 16.11
N ARG A 149 2.89 -9.41 16.24
CA ARG A 149 4.34 -9.13 16.22
C ARG A 149 4.79 -8.02 17.19
N GLY A 150 4.13 -7.91 18.35
CA GLY A 150 4.46 -6.93 19.37
C GLY A 150 3.93 -5.51 19.12
N GLY A 151 3.00 -5.32 18.18
CA GLY A 151 2.32 -4.04 17.96
C GLY A 151 0.82 -4.21 17.69
N THR A 152 0.07 -3.13 17.85
CA THR A 152 -1.37 -3.09 17.53
C THR A 152 -1.58 -2.53 16.13
N PHE A 153 -2.36 -3.23 15.31
CA PHE A 153 -2.66 -2.88 13.94
C PHE A 153 -4.16 -2.70 13.73
N ALA A 154 -4.53 -1.60 13.10
CA ALA A 154 -5.89 -1.33 12.65
C ALA A 154 -6.06 -1.91 11.23
N ARG A 155 -7.06 -2.76 11.07
CA ARG A 155 -7.44 -3.42 9.83
C ARG A 155 -8.67 -2.72 9.25
N TYR A 156 -8.60 -2.38 7.97
CA TYR A 156 -9.62 -1.61 7.28
C TYR A 156 -10.12 -2.36 6.05
N GLU A 157 -11.40 -2.17 5.73
CA GLU A 157 -12.03 -2.75 4.54
C GLU A 157 -12.91 -1.75 3.80
N LEU A 158 -12.95 -1.88 2.49
CA LEU A 158 -13.79 -1.11 1.59
C LEU A 158 -14.54 -2.07 0.67
N ARG A 159 -15.87 -1.99 0.68
CA ARG A 159 -16.69 -2.73 -0.28
C ARG A 159 -16.53 -2.09 -1.64
N VAL A 160 -16.10 -2.87 -2.64
CA VAL A 160 -15.87 -2.34 -3.99
C VAL A 160 -17.02 -2.62 -4.95
N ASN A 161 -17.84 -3.63 -4.66
CA ASN A 161 -19.03 -3.95 -5.45
C ASN A 161 -20.24 -3.18 -4.91
N GLY A 162 -20.68 -2.20 -5.69
CA GLY A 162 -21.88 -1.38 -5.53
C GLY A 162 -22.20 -0.76 -6.87
#